data_AF-A0AAX1QNW1-F1
#
_entry.id   AF-A0AAX1QNW1-F1
#
_cell.length_a   1.000
_cell.length_b   1.000
_cell.length_c   1.000
_cell.angle_alpha   90.00
_cell.angle_beta   90.00
_cell.angle_gamma   90.00
#
_symmetry.space_group_name_H-M   'P 1'
#
loop_
_entity.id
_entity.type
_entity.pdbx_description
1 polymer ?
#
loop_
_entity_poly.entity_id
_entity_poly.type
_entity_poly.pdbx_seq_one_letter_code
_entity_poly.pdbx_strand_id
1 'polypeptide(L)'
;MEKSYETYAKKALMLKHTHKQEAGKIRDTIGQIDSNQRLSDFGKREAIEKLKGEAGNLNKQFSDSIRGLIRQFCKEFGTSFAEDYADHSTDVANALKIIEMCGSKLTAELLHSIIEPLKGSHKAMKMIYDVLTIKYSTFAPEVVSILNERMGTTAEINEYLDRLKELEAVADCPLLSDYEIINAGYNGMVRFEVQDRTTYAVCALPDTMMEIGKQYEALALKYPQMFTNYIPTNEEIILDGLND
;
A
#
# COMPACT_ATOMS: atom_id res chain seq x y z
N MET A 1 3.21 9.46 24.01
CA MET A 1 3.38 10.10 22.70
C MET A 1 2.72 9.18 21.69
N GLU A 2 1.76 9.70 20.91
CA GLU A 2 1.03 8.92 19.90
C GLU A 2 2.02 8.41 18.84
N LYS A 3 1.86 7.15 18.43
CA LYS A 3 2.73 6.57 17.39
C LYS A 3 2.29 7.07 16.02
N SER A 4 3.22 7.23 15.07
CA SER A 4 2.87 7.79 13.76
C SER A 4 1.87 6.91 13.00
N TYR A 5 2.00 5.58 13.06
CA TYR A 5 1.03 4.66 12.43
C TYR A 5 -0.39 4.78 13.03
N GLU A 6 -0.52 5.12 14.31
CA GLU A 6 -1.83 5.40 14.94
C GLU A 6 -2.45 6.66 14.32
N THR A 7 -1.62 7.68 14.07
CA THR A 7 -2.04 8.90 13.37
C THR A 7 -2.52 8.60 11.95
N TYR A 8 -1.80 7.78 11.19
CA TYR A 8 -2.22 7.38 9.83
C TYR A 8 -3.53 6.61 9.84
N ALA A 9 -3.68 5.64 10.75
CA ALA A 9 -4.92 4.87 10.90
C ALA A 9 -6.12 5.78 11.24
N LYS A 10 -5.93 6.75 12.14
CA LYS A 10 -6.95 7.77 12.46
C LYS A 10 -7.29 8.64 11.26
N LYS A 11 -6.29 9.11 10.49
CA LYS A 11 -6.50 9.88 9.26
C LYS A 11 -7.33 9.07 8.24
N ALA A 12 -7.03 7.80 8.05
CA ALA A 12 -7.80 6.91 7.17
C ALA A 12 -9.27 6.79 7.60
N LEU A 13 -9.52 6.59 8.91
CA LEU A 13 -10.88 6.55 9.47
C LEU A 13 -11.62 7.87 9.28
N MET A 14 -10.95 9.00 9.53
CA MET A 14 -11.52 10.33 9.34
C MET A 14 -11.89 10.58 7.89
N LEU A 15 -11.02 10.27 6.93
CA LEU A 15 -11.32 10.41 5.50
C LEU A 15 -12.57 9.62 5.11
N LYS A 16 -12.69 8.36 5.56
CA LYS A 16 -13.87 7.53 5.29
C LYS A 16 -15.15 8.13 5.89
N HIS A 17 -15.06 8.62 7.12
CA HIS A 17 -16.22 9.21 7.80
C HIS A 17 -16.68 10.51 7.12
N THR A 18 -15.75 11.41 6.82
CA THR A 18 -16.03 12.67 6.12
C THR A 18 -16.62 12.40 4.75
N HIS A 19 -16.06 11.46 3.98
CA HIS A 19 -16.60 11.13 2.67
C HIS A 19 -18.07 10.68 2.74
N LYS A 20 -18.39 9.79 3.69
CA LYS A 20 -19.78 9.34 3.91
C LYS A 20 -20.71 10.49 4.29
N GLN A 21 -20.25 11.42 5.13
CA GLN A 21 -21.05 12.59 5.51
C GLN A 21 -21.33 13.50 4.32
N GLU A 22 -20.31 13.82 3.51
CA GLU A 22 -20.46 14.66 2.33
C GLU A 22 -21.36 14.01 1.27
N ALA A 23 -21.21 12.72 1.00
CA ALA A 23 -22.13 11.98 0.14
C ALA A 23 -23.57 12.01 0.68
N GLY A 24 -23.73 11.92 2.01
CA GLY A 24 -25.01 12.07 2.70
C GLY A 24 -25.68 13.41 2.44
N LYS A 25 -24.92 14.51 2.49
CA LYS A 25 -25.43 15.88 2.22
C LYS A 25 -25.92 16.02 0.77
N ILE A 26 -25.19 15.44 -0.19
CA ILE A 26 -25.63 15.43 -1.60
C ILE A 26 -26.95 14.66 -1.72
N ARG A 27 -27.04 13.47 -1.11
CA ARG A 27 -28.27 12.66 -1.09
C ARG A 27 -29.45 13.39 -0.44
N ASP A 28 -29.23 14.13 0.65
CA ASP A 28 -30.28 14.92 1.30
C ASP A 28 -30.77 16.06 0.40
N THR A 29 -29.85 16.72 -0.30
CA THR A 29 -30.16 17.79 -1.26
C THR A 29 -30.98 17.25 -2.43
N ILE A 30 -30.62 16.07 -2.96
CA ILE A 30 -31.38 15.37 -3.99
C ILE A 30 -32.81 15.08 -3.51
N GLY A 31 -32.98 14.60 -2.28
CA GLY A 31 -34.32 14.34 -1.72
C GLY A 31 -35.19 15.60 -1.58
N GLN A 32 -34.58 16.74 -1.26
CA GLN A 32 -35.28 18.03 -1.22
C GLN A 32 -35.70 18.51 -2.61
N ILE A 33 -34.86 18.31 -3.63
CA ILE A 33 -35.17 18.65 -5.03
C ILE A 33 -36.31 17.78 -5.55
N ASP A 34 -36.26 16.47 -5.30
CA ASP A 34 -37.24 15.51 -5.79
C ASP A 34 -38.64 15.79 -5.21
N SER A 35 -38.71 16.15 -3.93
CA SER A 35 -39.96 16.53 -3.25
C SER A 35 -40.45 17.95 -3.55
N ASN A 36 -39.66 18.79 -4.22
CA ASN A 36 -40.04 20.17 -4.50
C ASN A 36 -41.07 20.27 -5.63
N GLN A 37 -42.30 20.66 -5.28
CA GLN A 37 -43.42 20.79 -6.23
C GLN A 37 -43.29 21.97 -7.20
N ARG A 38 -42.38 22.92 -6.94
CA ARG A 38 -42.16 24.09 -7.83
C ARG A 38 -41.27 23.79 -9.03
N LEU A 39 -40.52 22.69 -8.98
CA LEU A 39 -39.66 22.25 -10.08
C LEU A 39 -40.42 21.33 -11.02
N SER A 40 -40.21 21.52 -12.32
CA SER A 40 -40.69 20.59 -13.34
C SER A 40 -39.90 19.27 -13.28
N ASP A 41 -40.48 18.19 -13.80
CA ASP A 41 -39.79 16.89 -13.87
C ASP A 41 -38.50 16.94 -14.70
N PHE A 42 -38.43 17.85 -15.67
CA PHE A 42 -37.19 18.11 -16.41
C PHE A 42 -36.15 18.80 -15.51
N GLY A 43 -36.53 19.88 -14.82
CA GLY A 43 -35.62 20.62 -13.94
C GLY A 43 -35.13 19.78 -12.75
N LYS A 44 -35.97 18.91 -12.20
CA LYS A 44 -35.55 17.94 -11.17
C LYS A 44 -34.49 16.99 -11.69
N ARG A 45 -34.72 16.38 -12.86
CA ARG A 45 -33.77 15.44 -13.47
C ARG A 45 -32.43 16.09 -13.74
N GLU A 46 -32.42 17.28 -14.34
CA GLU A 46 -31.18 18.03 -14.62
C GLU A 46 -30.39 18.34 -13.34
N ALA A 47 -31.07 18.84 -12.29
CA ALA A 47 -30.42 19.17 -11.02
C ALA A 47 -29.88 17.91 -10.29
N ILE A 48 -30.62 16.81 -10.32
CA ILE A 48 -30.20 15.54 -9.71
C ILE A 48 -28.99 14.95 -10.43
N GLU A 49 -28.98 14.96 -11.77
CA GLU A 49 -27.83 14.47 -12.54
C GLU A 49 -26.58 15.31 -12.31
N LYS A 50 -26.72 16.63 -12.15
CA LYS A 50 -25.60 17.49 -11.74
C LYS A 50 -25.04 17.08 -10.36
N LEU A 51 -25.90 16.87 -9.37
CA LEU A 51 -25.49 16.45 -8.03
C LEU A 51 -24.85 15.05 -8.01
N LYS A 52 -25.30 14.12 -8.86
CA LYS A 52 -24.61 12.84 -9.05
C LYS A 52 -23.22 13.02 -9.67
N GLY A 53 -23.07 13.95 -10.61
CA GLY A 53 -21.76 14.34 -11.14
C GLY A 53 -20.84 14.91 -10.06
N GLU A 54 -21.37 15.73 -9.15
CA GLU A 54 -20.65 16.24 -7.98
C GLU A 54 -20.22 15.12 -7.02
N ALA A 55 -21.10 14.13 -6.76
CA ALA A 55 -20.74 12.94 -5.99
C ALA A 55 -19.61 12.13 -6.66
N GLY A 56 -19.62 12.00 -7.99
CA GLY A 56 -18.53 11.37 -8.73
C GLY A 56 -17.19 12.12 -8.60
N ASN A 57 -17.21 13.45 -8.55
CA ASN A 57 -16.01 14.25 -8.30
C ASN A 57 -15.52 14.11 -6.85
N LEU A 58 -16.45 14.04 -5.89
CA LEU A 58 -16.16 13.77 -4.48
C LEU A 58 -15.45 12.41 -4.30
N ASN A 59 -15.96 11.35 -4.95
CA ASN A 59 -15.35 10.02 -4.93
C ASN A 59 -13.88 10.05 -5.41
N LYS A 60 -13.60 10.83 -6.47
CA LYS A 60 -12.23 11.02 -6.98
C LYS A 60 -11.33 11.75 -5.98
N GLN A 61 -11.79 12.88 -5.42
CA GLN A 61 -11.01 13.66 -4.46
C GLN A 61 -10.65 12.86 -3.20
N PHE A 62 -11.59 12.09 -2.66
CA PHE A 62 -11.31 11.21 -1.52
C PHE A 62 -10.41 10.04 -1.90
N SER A 63 -10.55 9.50 -3.10
CA SER A 63 -9.63 8.48 -3.61
C SER A 63 -8.20 9.01 -3.71
N ASP A 64 -8.01 10.24 -4.20
CA ASP A 64 -6.70 10.89 -4.27
C ASP A 64 -6.10 11.14 -2.88
N SER A 65 -6.94 11.53 -1.91
CA SER A 65 -6.52 11.72 -0.51
C SER A 65 -6.09 10.41 0.15
N ILE A 66 -6.84 9.33 -0.05
CA ILE A 66 -6.49 7.99 0.45
C ILE A 66 -5.20 7.51 -0.21
N ARG A 67 -5.04 7.71 -1.52
CA ARG A 67 -3.81 7.39 -2.26
C ARG A 67 -2.60 8.12 -1.70
N GLY A 68 -2.73 9.42 -1.44
CA GLY A 68 -1.68 10.23 -0.81
C GLY A 68 -1.30 9.69 0.57
N LEU A 69 -2.30 9.36 1.40
CA LEU A 69 -2.09 8.78 2.73
C LEU A 69 -1.34 7.45 2.67
N ILE A 70 -1.72 6.54 1.77
CA ILE A 70 -1.05 5.24 1.57
C ILE A 70 0.42 5.46 1.19
N ARG A 71 0.68 6.34 0.20
CA ARG A 71 2.06 6.59 -0.26
C ARG A 71 2.93 7.20 0.83
N GLN A 72 2.41 8.13 1.61
CA GLN A 72 3.11 8.71 2.76
C GLN A 72 3.43 7.64 3.81
N PHE A 73 2.45 6.80 4.15
CA PHE A 73 2.63 5.69 5.08
C PHE A 73 3.69 4.72 4.58
N CYS A 74 3.59 4.22 3.34
CA CYS A 74 4.55 3.25 2.79
C CYS A 74 5.97 3.82 2.71
N LYS A 75 6.10 5.13 2.49
CA LYS A 75 7.40 5.80 2.50
C LYS A 75 8.00 5.88 3.90
N GLU A 76 7.20 6.30 4.89
CA GLU A 76 7.67 6.44 6.27
C GLU A 76 8.05 5.10 6.90
N PHE A 77 7.22 4.07 6.65
CA PHE A 77 7.44 2.71 7.11
C PHE A 77 8.29 1.88 6.12
N GLY A 78 8.89 2.51 5.12
CA GLY A 78 9.82 1.85 4.22
C GLY A 78 11.07 1.35 4.93
N THR A 79 11.70 0.31 4.37
CA THR A 79 13.03 -0.16 4.79
C THR A 79 14.06 0.23 3.75
N SER A 80 15.28 0.52 4.20
CA SER A 80 16.43 0.65 3.30
C SER A 80 17.39 -0.50 3.55
N PHE A 81 17.67 -1.27 2.49
CA PHE A 81 18.68 -2.32 2.55
C PHE A 81 20.04 -1.72 2.21
N ALA A 82 21.09 -2.24 2.84
CA ALA A 82 22.45 -1.85 2.51
C ALA A 82 22.73 -2.17 1.03
N GLU A 83 23.16 -1.16 0.30
CA GLU A 83 23.63 -1.26 -1.08
C GLU A 83 25.01 -0.62 -1.17
N ASP A 84 25.93 -1.31 -1.83
CA ASP A 84 27.27 -0.80 -2.14
C ASP A 84 27.32 0.02 -3.44
N TYR A 85 26.19 0.12 -4.14
CA TYR A 85 26.00 0.82 -5.42
C TYR A 85 26.96 0.38 -6.55
N ALA A 86 27.63 -0.76 -6.40
CA ALA A 86 28.49 -1.31 -7.42
C ALA A 86 27.68 -2.05 -8.51
N ASP A 87 28.23 -2.12 -9.72
CA ASP A 87 27.66 -2.95 -10.78
C ASP A 87 28.06 -4.41 -10.58
N HIS A 88 27.12 -5.20 -10.06
CA HIS A 88 27.30 -6.63 -9.79
C HIS A 88 26.84 -7.54 -10.93
N SER A 89 26.51 -7.00 -12.11
CA SER A 89 25.90 -7.79 -13.20
C SER A 89 26.71 -9.03 -13.60
N THR A 90 28.05 -8.89 -13.64
CA THR A 90 28.96 -10.00 -13.97
C THR A 90 29.04 -11.02 -12.84
N ASP A 91 29.12 -10.56 -11.59
CA ASP A 91 29.23 -11.44 -10.42
C ASP A 91 27.94 -12.21 -10.18
N VAL A 92 26.77 -11.57 -10.39
CA VAL A 92 25.45 -12.25 -10.37
C VAL A 92 25.37 -13.32 -11.47
N ALA A 93 25.78 -13.00 -12.70
CA ALA A 93 25.75 -13.98 -13.80
C ALA A 93 26.69 -15.17 -13.54
N ASN A 94 27.90 -14.90 -13.02
CA ASN A 94 28.85 -15.94 -12.64
C ASN A 94 28.29 -16.81 -11.51
N ALA A 95 27.69 -16.20 -10.49
CA ALA A 95 27.10 -16.92 -9.37
C ALA A 95 25.98 -17.85 -9.83
N LEU A 96 25.03 -17.35 -10.61
CA LEU A 96 23.93 -18.15 -11.16
C LEU A 96 24.43 -19.31 -12.02
N LYS A 97 25.46 -19.07 -12.83
CA LYS A 97 26.06 -20.10 -13.68
C LYS A 97 26.74 -21.20 -12.87
N ILE A 98 27.51 -20.85 -11.83
CA ILE A 98 28.17 -21.85 -10.98
C ILE A 98 27.11 -22.64 -10.20
N ILE A 99 26.10 -21.97 -9.65
CA ILE A 99 24.98 -22.65 -8.95
C ILE A 99 24.28 -23.64 -9.89
N GLU A 100 24.00 -23.23 -11.14
CA GLU A 100 23.40 -24.09 -12.14
C GLU A 100 24.29 -25.30 -12.50
N MET A 101 25.60 -25.08 -12.66
CA MET A 101 26.56 -26.16 -12.93
C MET A 101 26.68 -27.16 -11.76
N CYS A 102 26.55 -26.69 -10.52
CA CYS A 102 26.63 -27.54 -9.34
C CYS A 102 25.36 -28.36 -9.12
N GLY A 103 24.18 -27.81 -9.46
CA GLY A 103 22.90 -28.48 -9.29
C GLY A 103 22.71 -29.02 -7.87
N SER A 104 22.36 -30.31 -7.74
CA SER A 104 22.16 -30.97 -6.44
C SER A 104 23.44 -31.15 -5.60
N LYS A 105 24.62 -30.85 -6.16
CA LYS A 105 25.91 -30.92 -5.46
C LYS A 105 26.36 -29.57 -4.89
N LEU A 106 25.53 -28.53 -4.97
CA LEU A 106 25.85 -27.24 -4.36
C LEU A 106 25.93 -27.40 -2.84
N THR A 107 27.11 -27.13 -2.28
CA THR A 107 27.35 -27.14 -0.83
C THR A 107 27.23 -25.73 -0.26
N ALA A 108 26.97 -25.64 1.05
CA ALA A 108 26.96 -24.38 1.80
C ALA A 108 28.26 -23.57 1.64
N GLU A 109 29.42 -24.23 1.75
CA GLU A 109 30.73 -23.57 1.59
C GLU A 109 30.92 -23.01 0.17
N LEU A 110 30.53 -23.77 -0.84
CA LEU A 110 30.64 -23.33 -2.22
C LEU A 110 29.70 -22.14 -2.48
N LEU A 111 28.48 -22.19 -1.95
CA LEU A 111 27.55 -21.06 -2.02
C LEU A 111 28.12 -19.81 -1.35
N HIS A 112 28.69 -19.92 -0.15
CA HIS A 112 29.35 -18.78 0.52
C HIS A 112 30.44 -18.16 -0.35
N SER A 113 31.30 -18.99 -0.95
CA SER A 113 32.38 -18.49 -1.82
C SER A 113 31.83 -17.81 -3.08
N ILE A 114 30.74 -18.32 -3.65
CA ILE A 114 30.11 -17.77 -4.85
C ILE A 114 29.51 -16.39 -4.58
N ILE A 115 28.86 -16.21 -3.43
CA ILE A 115 28.12 -14.98 -3.11
C ILE A 115 28.93 -13.97 -2.31
N GLU A 116 30.15 -14.29 -1.86
CA GLU A 116 31.01 -13.36 -1.12
C GLU A 116 31.27 -12.04 -1.87
N PRO A 117 31.49 -12.02 -3.20
CA PRO A 117 31.63 -10.77 -3.96
C PRO A 117 30.39 -9.85 -3.86
N LEU A 118 29.23 -10.40 -3.52
CA LEU A 118 27.93 -9.72 -3.50
C LEU A 118 27.48 -9.30 -2.10
N LYS A 119 28.31 -9.52 -1.07
CA LYS A 119 27.96 -9.32 0.36
C LYS A 119 27.53 -7.88 0.72
N GLY A 120 27.80 -6.91 -0.14
CA GLY A 120 27.40 -5.50 0.03
C GLY A 120 26.15 -5.07 -0.72
N SER A 121 25.58 -5.91 -1.60
CA SER A 121 24.40 -5.56 -2.39
C SER A 121 23.24 -6.51 -2.12
N HIS A 122 22.24 -6.00 -1.40
CA HIS A 122 20.98 -6.71 -1.19
C HIS A 122 20.30 -7.02 -2.52
N LYS A 123 20.27 -6.06 -3.46
CA LYS A 123 19.69 -6.24 -4.80
C LYS A 123 20.33 -7.40 -5.56
N ALA A 124 21.65 -7.49 -5.58
CA ALA A 124 22.35 -8.59 -6.25
C ALA A 124 22.03 -9.95 -5.61
N MET A 125 22.04 -9.99 -4.28
CA MET A 125 21.73 -11.20 -3.51
C MET A 125 20.25 -11.64 -3.71
N LYS A 126 19.32 -10.68 -3.76
CA LYS A 126 17.89 -10.91 -4.04
C LYS A 126 17.66 -11.43 -5.44
N MET A 127 18.37 -10.93 -6.46
CA MET A 127 18.29 -11.46 -7.82
C MET A 127 18.66 -12.94 -7.87
N ILE A 128 19.71 -13.34 -7.15
CA ILE A 128 20.09 -14.75 -7.04
C ILE A 128 18.96 -15.53 -6.38
N TYR A 129 18.47 -15.07 -5.23
CA TYR A 129 17.38 -15.73 -4.50
C TYR A 129 16.11 -15.91 -5.34
N ASP A 130 15.66 -14.88 -6.06
CA ASP A 130 14.45 -14.90 -6.88
C ASP A 130 14.58 -15.89 -8.06
N VAL A 131 15.71 -15.84 -8.79
CA VAL A 131 15.99 -16.76 -9.90
C VAL A 131 16.02 -18.20 -9.41
N LEU A 132 16.66 -18.42 -8.27
CA LEU A 132 16.70 -19.72 -7.62
C LEU A 132 15.30 -20.22 -7.30
N THR A 133 14.50 -19.42 -6.60
CA THR A 133 13.11 -19.76 -6.21
C THR A 133 12.23 -20.11 -7.42
N ILE A 134 12.41 -19.42 -8.55
CA ILE A 134 11.68 -19.72 -9.79
C ILE A 134 12.16 -21.02 -10.45
N LYS A 135 13.49 -21.23 -10.53
CA LYS A 135 14.06 -22.39 -11.25
C LYS A 135 13.91 -23.71 -10.48
N TYR A 136 13.95 -23.69 -9.15
CA TYR A 136 13.97 -24.90 -8.34
C TYR A 136 12.84 -24.87 -7.32
N SER A 137 11.90 -25.82 -7.45
CA SER A 137 10.73 -25.95 -6.59
C SER A 137 11.05 -26.32 -5.13
N THR A 138 12.25 -26.85 -4.86
CA THR A 138 12.75 -27.17 -3.53
C THR A 138 14.26 -27.07 -3.50
N PHE A 139 14.80 -26.20 -2.64
CA PHE A 139 16.22 -26.16 -2.29
C PHE A 139 16.50 -26.92 -1.00
N ALA A 140 17.77 -27.27 -0.81
CA ALA A 140 18.25 -27.57 0.53
C ALA A 140 17.98 -26.34 1.44
N PRO A 141 17.33 -26.50 2.61
CA PRO A 141 17.03 -25.40 3.53
C PRO A 141 18.25 -24.55 3.90
N GLU A 142 19.44 -25.13 3.90
CA GLU A 142 20.72 -24.47 4.16
C GLU A 142 21.07 -23.40 3.11
N VAL A 143 20.77 -23.62 1.83
CA VAL A 143 21.00 -22.65 0.74
C VAL A 143 20.14 -21.40 0.96
N VAL A 144 18.86 -21.62 1.28
CA VAL A 144 17.89 -20.55 1.58
C VAL A 144 18.32 -19.77 2.82
N SER A 145 18.77 -20.47 3.87
CA SER A 145 19.26 -19.84 5.10
C SER A 145 20.47 -18.94 4.85
N ILE A 146 21.44 -19.38 4.06
CA ILE A 146 22.65 -18.60 3.75
C ILE A 146 22.31 -17.34 2.96
N LEU A 147 21.44 -17.44 1.95
CA LEU A 147 21.02 -16.28 1.16
C LEU A 147 20.24 -15.28 2.04
N ASN A 148 19.33 -15.77 2.87
CA ASN A 148 18.57 -14.94 3.81
C ASN A 148 19.47 -14.25 4.84
N GLU A 149 20.44 -14.96 5.41
CA GLU A 149 21.42 -14.39 6.33
C GLU A 149 22.25 -13.28 5.65
N ARG A 150 22.70 -13.52 4.42
CA ARG A 150 23.49 -12.53 3.66
C ARG A 150 22.67 -11.34 3.18
N MET A 151 21.39 -11.53 2.88
CA MET A 151 20.44 -10.43 2.62
C MET A 151 20.03 -9.68 3.88
N GLY A 152 20.30 -10.26 5.06
CA GLY A 152 19.78 -9.83 6.36
C GLY A 152 18.26 -9.99 6.50
N THR A 153 17.60 -10.65 5.56
CA THR A 153 16.14 -10.82 5.55
C THR A 153 15.75 -12.11 6.23
N THR A 154 15.04 -12.01 7.36
CA THR A 154 14.36 -13.15 7.97
C THR A 154 12.97 -13.33 7.35
N ALA A 155 12.33 -14.48 7.62
CA ALA A 155 10.94 -14.71 7.19
C ALA A 155 10.00 -13.58 7.67
N GLU A 156 10.19 -13.08 8.89
CA GLU A 156 9.42 -11.97 9.47
C GLU A 156 9.63 -10.64 8.72
N ILE A 157 10.84 -10.38 8.22
CA ILE A 157 11.15 -9.20 7.41
C ILE A 157 10.53 -9.33 6.02
N ASN A 158 10.62 -10.51 5.40
CA ASN A 158 10.00 -10.71 4.09
C ASN A 158 8.47 -10.56 4.16
N GLU A 159 7.83 -11.14 5.17
CA GLU A 159 6.39 -10.96 5.41
C GLU A 159 6.03 -9.47 5.60
N TYR A 160 6.87 -8.72 6.32
CA TYR A 160 6.68 -7.27 6.48
C TYR A 160 6.74 -6.52 5.15
N LEU A 161 7.75 -6.79 4.33
CA LEU A 161 7.92 -6.14 3.02
C LEU A 161 6.78 -6.48 2.07
N ASP A 162 6.32 -7.74 2.08
CA ASP A 162 5.20 -8.18 1.27
C ASP A 162 3.92 -7.44 1.65
N ARG A 163 3.61 -7.34 2.95
CA ARG A 163 2.46 -6.56 3.45
C ARG A 163 2.55 -5.07 3.08
N LEU A 164 3.74 -4.46 3.19
CA LEU A 164 3.95 -3.06 2.80
C LEU A 164 3.73 -2.84 1.31
N LYS A 165 4.19 -3.78 0.48
CA LYS A 165 4.02 -3.77 -0.97
C LYS A 165 2.57 -4.02 -1.39
N GLU A 166 1.87 -4.93 -0.72
CA GLU A 166 0.44 -5.16 -0.92
C GLU A 166 -0.36 -3.88 -0.62
N LEU A 167 -0.03 -3.19 0.48
CA LEU A 167 -0.63 -1.90 0.81
C LEU A 167 -0.31 -0.82 -0.24
N GLU A 168 0.95 -0.74 -0.70
CA GLU A 168 1.34 0.20 -1.75
C GLU A 168 0.57 -0.04 -3.05
N ALA A 169 0.37 -1.31 -3.44
CA ALA A 169 -0.39 -1.68 -4.63
C ALA A 169 -1.86 -1.26 -4.57
N VAL A 170 -2.44 -1.11 -3.37
CA VAL A 170 -3.79 -0.53 -3.22
C VAL A 170 -3.83 0.88 -3.82
N ALA A 171 -2.78 1.68 -3.62
CA ALA A 171 -2.71 3.07 -4.10
C ALA A 171 -2.88 3.20 -5.63
N ASP A 172 -2.58 2.16 -6.39
CA ASP A 172 -2.68 2.14 -7.86
C ASP A 172 -4.11 1.86 -8.37
N CYS A 173 -5.06 1.57 -7.48
CA CYS A 173 -6.46 1.44 -7.84
C CYS A 173 -7.00 2.77 -8.41
N PRO A 174 -7.71 2.75 -9.56
CA PRO A 174 -8.26 3.96 -10.16
C PRO A 174 -9.26 4.69 -9.26
N LEU A 175 -10.10 3.94 -8.54
CA LEU A 175 -11.08 4.45 -7.60
C LEU A 175 -10.97 3.68 -6.28
N LEU A 176 -10.69 4.41 -5.20
CA LEU A 176 -10.41 3.84 -3.88
C LEU A 176 -11.60 3.96 -2.96
N SER A 177 -12.32 5.08 -3.02
CA SER A 177 -13.56 5.28 -2.28
C SER A 177 -14.69 5.63 -3.22
N ASP A 178 -15.82 4.95 -3.05
CA ASP A 178 -16.96 5.04 -3.93
C ASP A 178 -18.24 5.03 -3.11
N TYR A 179 -18.89 6.18 -2.97
CA TYR A 179 -20.26 6.26 -2.49
C TYR A 179 -21.17 6.57 -3.67
N GLU A 180 -22.06 5.65 -3.98
CA GLU A 180 -23.06 5.83 -5.04
C GLU A 180 -24.37 6.32 -4.44
N ILE A 181 -24.98 7.32 -5.07
CA ILE A 181 -26.33 7.76 -4.72
C ILE A 181 -27.32 7.00 -5.61
N ILE A 182 -28.01 6.03 -5.01
CA ILE A 182 -28.98 5.19 -5.70
C ILE A 182 -30.40 5.63 -5.40
N ASN A 183 -31.31 5.28 -6.30
CA ASN A 183 -32.73 5.40 -6.08
C ASN A 183 -33.28 4.03 -5.63
N ALA A 184 -33.64 3.92 -4.36
CA ALA A 184 -34.22 2.73 -3.77
C ALA A 184 -35.75 2.88 -3.67
N GLY A 185 -36.47 1.97 -4.32
CA GLY A 185 -37.92 1.86 -4.18
C GLY A 185 -38.30 0.90 -3.05
N TYR A 186 -39.07 1.37 -2.06
CA TYR A 186 -39.66 0.49 -1.05
C TYR A 186 -41.14 0.80 -0.90
N ASN A 187 -42.01 -0.21 -1.06
CA ASN A 187 -43.47 -0.10 -0.95
C ASN A 187 -44.09 1.06 -1.76
N GLY A 188 -43.60 1.30 -2.99
CA GLY A 188 -44.13 2.35 -3.86
C GLY A 188 -43.66 3.78 -3.53
N MET A 189 -42.81 3.96 -2.50
CA MET A 189 -42.10 5.21 -2.25
C MET A 189 -40.68 5.15 -2.81
N VAL A 190 -40.30 6.22 -3.49
CA VAL A 190 -38.98 6.47 -4.08
C VAL A 190 -38.13 7.19 -3.02
N ARG A 191 -36.96 6.64 -2.66
CA ARG A 191 -36.01 7.28 -1.73
C ARG A 191 -34.59 7.21 -2.26
N PHE A 192 -33.83 8.28 -2.07
CA PHE A 192 -32.42 8.29 -2.39
C PHE A 192 -31.59 7.78 -1.21
N GLU A 193 -30.67 6.87 -1.50
CA GLU A 193 -29.79 6.24 -0.52
C GLU A 193 -28.34 6.40 -0.93
N VAL A 194 -27.45 6.42 0.06
CA VAL A 194 -26.00 6.38 -0.15
C VAL A 194 -25.55 4.93 0.03
N GLN A 195 -25.12 4.30 -1.06
CA GLN A 195 -24.55 2.96 -1.05
C GLN A 195 -23.02 3.06 -1.01
N ASP A 196 -22.39 2.43 -0.02
CA ASP A 196 -20.93 2.30 0.04
C ASP A 196 -20.47 1.17 -0.88
N ARG A 197 -19.70 1.52 -1.91
CA ARG A 197 -19.04 0.60 -2.86
C ARG A 197 -17.53 0.63 -2.73
N THR A 198 -17.01 1.27 -1.69
CA THR A 198 -15.59 1.31 -1.35
C THR A 198 -15.04 -0.12 -1.23
N THR A 199 -13.88 -0.38 -1.82
CA THR A 199 -13.28 -1.72 -1.80
C THR A 199 -12.90 -2.13 -0.37
N TYR A 200 -12.86 -3.45 -0.13
CA TYR A 200 -12.51 -3.97 1.19
C TYR A 200 -11.12 -3.51 1.66
N ALA A 201 -10.14 -3.49 0.75
CA ALA A 201 -8.78 -3.05 1.06
C ALA A 201 -8.73 -1.62 1.66
N VAL A 202 -9.59 -0.72 1.17
CA VAL A 202 -9.70 0.65 1.71
C VAL A 202 -10.49 0.66 3.03
N CYS A 203 -11.48 -0.21 3.18
CA CYS A 203 -12.21 -0.34 4.45
C CYS A 203 -11.33 -0.87 5.59
N ALA A 204 -10.42 -1.78 5.29
CA ALA A 204 -9.48 -2.38 6.25
C ALA A 204 -8.23 -1.52 6.47
N LEU A 205 -8.05 -0.44 5.70
CA LEU A 205 -6.85 0.40 5.71
C LEU A 205 -6.37 0.83 7.11
N PRO A 206 -7.23 1.27 8.03
CA PRO A 206 -6.79 1.65 9.38
C PRO A 206 -6.16 0.49 10.13
N ASP A 207 -6.77 -0.69 10.07
CA ASP A 207 -6.27 -1.88 10.75
C ASP A 207 -4.97 -2.36 10.10
N THR A 208 -4.90 -2.36 8.77
CA THR A 208 -3.68 -2.69 8.02
C THR A 208 -2.52 -1.76 8.39
N MET A 209 -2.75 -0.45 8.45
CA MET A 209 -1.73 0.52 8.88
C MET A 209 -1.27 0.28 10.32
N MET A 210 -2.20 -0.06 11.23
CA MET A 210 -1.86 -0.40 12.61
C MET A 210 -1.00 -1.67 12.71
N GLU A 211 -1.33 -2.70 11.95
CA GLU A 211 -0.58 -3.96 11.92
C GLU A 211 0.82 -3.77 11.37
N ILE A 212 0.96 -3.12 10.21
CA ILE A 212 2.26 -2.86 9.58
C ILE A 212 3.11 -1.98 10.49
N GLY A 213 2.54 -0.91 11.06
CA GLY A 213 3.28 -0.03 11.96
C GLY A 213 3.81 -0.73 13.22
N LYS A 214 3.00 -1.60 13.84
CA LYS A 214 3.44 -2.42 14.98
C LYS A 214 4.54 -3.41 14.60
N GLN A 215 4.41 -4.04 13.43
CA GLN A 215 5.42 -4.97 12.93
C GLN A 215 6.74 -4.24 12.63
N TYR A 216 6.68 -3.05 12.03
CA TYR A 216 7.85 -2.20 11.83
C TYR A 216 8.57 -1.89 13.14
N GLU A 217 7.86 -1.46 14.20
CA GLU A 217 8.51 -1.15 15.48
C GLU A 217 9.20 -2.38 16.10
N ALA A 218 8.55 -3.55 16.05
CA ALA A 218 9.12 -4.79 16.55
C ALA A 218 10.39 -5.18 15.77
N LEU A 219 10.34 -5.08 14.44
CA LEU A 219 11.47 -5.40 13.57
C LEU A 219 12.60 -4.37 13.67
N ALA A 220 12.29 -3.08 13.82
CA ALA A 220 13.29 -2.03 13.97
C ALA A 220 14.08 -2.18 15.28
N LEU A 221 13.44 -2.64 16.36
CA LEU A 221 14.13 -2.97 17.61
C LEU A 221 15.04 -4.20 17.46
N LYS A 222 14.61 -5.20 16.69
CA LYS A 222 15.34 -6.46 16.50
C LYS A 222 16.46 -6.36 15.46
N TYR A 223 16.28 -5.52 14.45
CA TYR A 223 17.15 -5.36 13.28
C TYR A 223 17.40 -3.87 12.94
N PRO A 224 17.96 -3.07 13.86
CA PRO A 224 18.03 -1.61 13.73
C PRO A 224 18.79 -1.12 12.48
N GLN A 225 19.76 -1.91 12.00
CA GLN A 225 20.52 -1.59 10.78
C GLN A 225 19.71 -1.65 9.46
N MET A 226 18.50 -2.22 9.45
CA MET A 226 17.64 -2.31 8.25
C MET A 226 16.48 -1.32 8.23
N PHE A 227 16.15 -0.78 9.41
CA PHE A 227 15.00 0.08 9.67
C PHE A 227 15.47 1.46 10.16
N THR A 228 16.51 2.00 9.51
CA THR A 228 16.99 3.36 9.80
C THR A 228 15.84 4.34 9.59
N ASN A 229 15.46 5.01 10.69
CA ASN A 229 14.37 5.98 10.74
C ASN A 229 14.41 6.90 9.52
N TYR A 230 13.39 6.82 8.67
CA TYR A 230 13.15 7.85 7.67
C TYR A 230 13.01 9.20 8.40
N ILE A 231 13.94 10.12 8.15
CA ILE A 231 13.85 11.52 8.58
C ILE A 231 13.39 12.29 7.33
N PRO A 232 12.12 12.75 7.27
CA PRO A 232 11.65 13.55 6.15
C PRO A 232 12.54 14.77 5.96
N THR A 233 12.90 15.09 4.72
CA THR A 233 13.60 16.35 4.42
C THR A 233 12.61 17.51 4.45
N ASN A 234 13.09 18.72 4.79
CA ASN A 234 12.25 19.92 4.89
C ASN A 234 11.45 20.25 3.61
N GLU A 235 11.86 19.74 2.45
CA GLU A 235 11.13 19.89 1.18
C GLU A 235 9.83 19.06 1.13
N GLU A 236 9.75 17.99 1.90
CA GLU A 236 8.60 17.07 1.94
C GLU A 236 7.55 17.51 2.97
N ILE A 237 7.95 18.37 3.92
CA ILE A 237 7.08 19.06 4.88
C ILE A 237 6.26 20.18 4.19
N ILE A 238 6.70 20.67 3.03
CA ILE A 238 6.06 21.79 2.32
C ILE A 238 4.75 21.37 1.60
N LEU A 239 4.37 20.09 1.61
CA LEU A 239 3.03 19.66 1.16
C LEU A 239 1.95 19.68 2.25
N ASP A 240 2.28 19.98 3.51
CA ASP A 240 1.31 20.26 4.59
C ASP A 240 0.88 21.75 4.65
N GLY A 241 1.35 22.58 3.71
CA GLY A 241 1.10 24.03 3.68
C GLY A 241 -0.07 24.50 2.81
N LEU A 242 -1.04 23.64 2.48
CA LEU A 242 -2.28 24.04 1.81
C LEU A 242 -3.48 23.61 2.63
N ASN A 243 -3.76 24.39 3.69
CA ASN A 243 -5.09 24.88 4.08
C ASN A 243 -4.98 25.60 5.44
N ASP A 244 -4.60 26.88 5.40
CA ASP A 244 -5.22 27.91 6.23
C ASP A 244 -6.13 28.75 5.31
#